data_AF-A0A9D4F6H9-F1
#
_entry.id   AF-A0A9D4F6H9-F1
#
_cell.length_a   1.000
_cell.length_b   1.000
_cell.length_c   1.000
_cell.angle_alpha   90.00
_cell.angle_beta   90.00
_cell.angle_gamma   90.00
#
_symmetry.space_group_name_H-M   'P 1'
#
loop_
_entity.id
_entity.type
_entity.pdbx_description
1 polymer ?
#
loop_
_entity_poly.entity_id
_entity_poly.type
_entity_poly.pdbx_seq_one_letter_code
_entity_poly.pdbx_strand_id
1 'polypeptide(L)'
;MSETGTYSFIRQLLCLPLLPAEHIRPTFDMMSGLNTARHITPLVEYMYNTWISSTVWPVESWSVYGHTVRTNNDVEGNLIFYFILLIIVVVIWRDVA
;
A
#
# COMPACT_ATOMS: atom_id res chain seq x y z
N MET A 1 -7.44 12.81 -17.57
CA MET A 1 -6.51 13.34 -16.54
C MET A 1 -5.23 13.82 -17.24
N SER A 2 -4.68 14.99 -16.89
CA SER A 2 -3.40 15.47 -17.42
C SER A 2 -2.20 14.82 -16.69
N GLU A 3 -0.98 14.96 -17.21
CA GLU A 3 0.26 14.46 -16.55
C GLU A 3 0.40 14.98 -15.11
N THR A 4 0.23 16.29 -14.90
CA THR A 4 0.25 16.92 -13.57
C THR A 4 -0.86 16.41 -12.64
N GLY A 5 -2.05 16.15 -13.20
CA GLY A 5 -3.16 15.55 -12.46
C GLY A 5 -2.86 14.11 -12.03
N THR A 6 -2.21 13.34 -12.92
CA THR A 6 -1.78 11.96 -12.66
C THR A 6 -0.76 11.91 -11.54
N TYR A 7 0.29 12.75 -11.62
CA TYR A 7 1.31 12.83 -10.57
C TYR A 7 0.71 13.22 -9.22
N SER A 8 -0.19 14.20 -9.20
CA SER A 8 -0.86 14.65 -7.97
C SER A 8 -1.73 13.54 -7.38
N PHE A 9 -2.44 12.79 -8.22
CA PHE A 9 -3.28 11.67 -7.80
C PHE A 9 -2.46 10.52 -7.21
N ILE A 10 -1.37 10.11 -7.86
CA ILE A 10 -0.44 9.09 -7.33
C ILE A 10 0.13 9.54 -5.99
N ARG A 11 0.55 10.81 -5.89
CA ARG A 11 1.07 11.34 -4.63
C ARG A 11 0.03 11.29 -3.51
N GLN A 12 -1.23 11.60 -3.79
CA GLN A 12 -2.30 11.48 -2.81
C GLN A 12 -2.53 10.02 -2.38
N LEU A 13 -2.49 9.06 -3.31
CA LEU A 13 -2.60 7.63 -2.99
C LEU A 13 -1.47 7.17 -2.05
N LEU A 14 -0.24 7.61 -2.33
CA LEU A 14 0.92 7.28 -1.50
C LEU A 14 0.93 8.00 -0.14
N CYS A 15 0.09 9.03 0.04
CA CYS A 15 -0.09 9.70 1.33
C CYS A 15 -1.16 9.04 2.22
N LEU A 16 -1.89 8.03 1.74
CA LEU A 16 -2.91 7.33 2.54
C LEU A 16 -2.39 6.82 3.91
N PRO A 17 -1.16 6.26 4.04
CA PRO A 17 -0.65 5.82 5.33
C PRO A 17 -0.54 6.93 6.39
N LEU A 18 -0.55 8.20 5.96
CA LEU A 18 -0.48 9.37 6.85
C LEU A 18 -1.84 9.75 7.44
N LEU A 19 -2.93 9.11 7.01
CA LEU A 19 -4.27 9.35 7.53
C LEU A 19 -4.56 8.43 8.73
N PRO A 20 -5.48 8.82 9.63
CA PRO A 20 -6.04 7.90 10.61
C PRO A 20 -6.60 6.66 9.90
N ALA A 21 -6.38 5.48 10.46
CA ALA A 21 -6.81 4.21 9.86
C ALA A 21 -8.30 4.20 9.45
N GLU A 22 -9.16 4.79 10.29
CA GLU A 22 -10.61 4.93 10.05
C GLU A 22 -10.96 5.75 8.79
N HIS A 23 -10.07 6.64 8.35
CA HIS A 23 -10.28 7.52 7.20
C HIS A 23 -9.62 7.01 5.92
N ILE A 24 -8.70 6.04 6.01
CA ILE A 24 -7.96 5.51 4.87
C ILE A 24 -8.90 4.88 3.83
N ARG A 25 -9.74 3.92 4.24
CA ARG A 25 -10.66 3.24 3.31
C ARG A 25 -11.68 4.20 2.68
N PRO A 26 -12.42 5.03 3.45
CA PRO A 26 -13.33 6.02 2.86
C PRO A 26 -12.64 6.97 1.86
N THR A 27 -11.41 7.39 2.16
CA THR A 27 -10.64 8.28 1.28
C THR A 27 -10.19 7.56 0.01
N PHE A 28 -9.72 6.31 0.13
CA PHE A 28 -9.36 5.49 -1.02
C PHE A 28 -10.58 5.26 -1.95
N ASP A 29 -11.74 4.92 -1.40
CA ASP A 29 -12.96 4.67 -2.17
C ASP A 29 -13.41 5.94 -2.93
N MET A 30 -13.35 7.10 -2.27
CA MET A 30 -13.62 8.39 -2.91
C MET A 30 -12.63 8.68 -4.05
N MET A 31 -11.33 8.48 -3.82
CA MET A 31 -10.30 8.71 -4.83
C MET A 31 -10.41 7.74 -6.02
N SER A 32 -10.73 6.48 -5.75
CA SER A 32 -10.96 5.45 -6.76
C SER A 32 -12.12 5.83 -7.68
N GLY A 33 -13.22 6.34 -7.12
CA GLY A 33 -14.36 6.85 -7.90
C GLY A 33 -14.03 8.08 -8.77
N LEU A 34 -13.03 8.88 -8.39
CA LEU A 34 -12.55 10.03 -9.16
C LEU A 34 -11.52 9.64 -10.24
N ASN A 35 -11.03 8.39 -10.25
CA ASN A 35 -10.06 7.94 -11.23
C ASN A 35 -10.69 7.82 -12.62
N THR A 36 -10.37 8.76 -13.49
CA THR A 36 -10.81 8.78 -14.90
C THR A 36 -9.73 8.28 -15.87
N ALA A 37 -8.56 7.90 -15.36
CA ALA A 37 -7.40 7.52 -16.15
C ALA A 37 -7.23 6.00 -16.24
N ARG A 38 -7.38 5.45 -17.46
CA ARG A 38 -7.20 4.01 -17.72
C ARG A 38 -5.80 3.52 -17.35
N HIS A 39 -4.76 4.33 -17.58
CA HIS A 39 -3.38 3.95 -17.25
C HIS A 39 -3.08 3.86 -15.75
N ILE A 40 -3.92 4.47 -14.90
CA ILE A 40 -3.79 4.45 -13.43
C ILE A 40 -4.66 3.36 -12.78
N THR A 41 -5.63 2.83 -13.53
CA THR A 41 -6.54 1.78 -13.04
C THR A 41 -5.79 0.57 -12.47
N PRO A 42 -4.73 0.03 -13.11
CA PRO A 42 -3.99 -1.10 -12.55
C PRO A 42 -3.34 -0.81 -11.19
N LEU A 43 -2.86 0.42 -10.97
CA LEU A 43 -2.28 0.83 -9.69
C LEU A 43 -3.35 0.88 -8.60
N VAL A 44 -4.52 1.45 -8.90
CA VAL A 44 -5.64 1.53 -7.95
C VAL A 44 -6.13 0.13 -7.59
N GLU A 45 -6.29 -0.75 -8.58
CA GLU A 45 -6.67 -2.15 -8.33
C GLU A 45 -5.62 -2.89 -7.48
N TYR A 46 -4.34 -2.69 -7.76
CA TYR A 46 -3.26 -3.26 -6.96
C TYR A 46 -3.33 -2.79 -5.50
N MET A 47 -3.41 -1.48 -5.26
CA MET A 47 -3.50 -0.93 -3.91
C MET A 47 -4.75 -1.41 -3.18
N TYR A 48 -5.88 -1.53 -3.89
CA TYR A 48 -7.09 -2.08 -3.30
C TYR A 48 -6.85 -3.51 -2.80
N ASN A 49 -6.35 -4.39 -3.67
CA ASN A 49 -6.16 -5.81 -3.37
C ASN A 49 -5.11 -6.05 -2.28
N THR A 50 -4.01 -5.29 -2.31
CA THR A 50 -2.83 -5.53 -1.47
C THR A 50 -2.86 -4.73 -0.17
N TRP A 51 -3.37 -3.49 -0.17
CA TRP A 51 -3.31 -2.61 1.00
C TRP A 51 -4.66 -2.48 1.67
N ILE A 52 -5.73 -2.31 0.89
CA ILE A 52 -7.05 -1.96 1.42
C ILE A 52 -7.84 -3.22 1.82
N SER A 53 -7.94 -4.24 0.97
CA SER A 53 -8.71 -5.46 1.25
C SER A 53 -7.89 -6.56 1.94
N SER A 54 -6.62 -6.31 2.23
CA SER A 54 -5.74 -7.31 2.82
C SER A 54 -6.18 -7.69 4.24
N THR A 55 -6.34 -8.99 4.47
CA THR A 55 -6.60 -9.57 5.79
C THR A 55 -5.31 -9.93 6.53
N VAL A 56 -4.21 -10.09 5.80
CA VAL A 56 -2.88 -10.43 6.33
C VAL A 56 -2.15 -9.18 6.83
N TRP A 57 -2.41 -8.03 6.18
CA TRP A 57 -1.76 -6.75 6.47
C TRP A 57 -2.82 -5.64 6.54
N PRO A 58 -3.61 -5.60 7.63
CA PRO A 58 -4.74 -4.68 7.75
C PRO A 58 -4.29 -3.22 7.87
N VAL A 59 -5.18 -2.27 7.60
CA VAL A 59 -4.88 -0.83 7.54
C VAL A 59 -4.17 -0.31 8.79
N GLU A 60 -4.59 -0.78 9.96
CA GLU A 60 -4.05 -0.41 11.26
C GLU A 60 -2.60 -0.87 11.44
N SER A 61 -2.13 -1.88 10.69
CA SER A 61 -0.77 -2.39 10.80
C SER A 61 0.25 -1.55 10.04
N TRP A 62 -0.17 -0.67 9.12
CA TRP A 62 0.72 0.18 8.32
C TRP A 62 0.37 1.66 8.29
N SER A 63 -0.78 2.06 8.83
CA SER A 63 -1.05 3.46 9.14
C SER A 63 0.04 4.00 10.09
N VAL A 64 0.69 5.09 9.70
CA VAL A 64 1.72 5.77 10.52
C VAL A 64 1.18 7.01 11.24
N TYR A 65 -0.11 7.33 11.06
CA TYR A 65 -0.76 8.44 11.74
C TYR A 65 -0.65 8.31 13.27
N GLY A 66 -0.13 9.33 13.94
CA GLY A 66 0.00 9.37 15.40
C GLY A 66 1.20 8.60 15.98
N HIS A 67 2.04 7.98 15.15
CA HIS A 67 3.26 7.29 15.60
C HIS A 67 4.47 8.24 15.61
N THR A 68 5.06 8.47 16.80
CA THR A 68 6.21 9.37 17.02
C THR A 68 7.56 8.79 16.59
N VAL A 69 7.66 7.47 16.49
CA VAL A 69 8.82 6.76 15.94
C VAL A 69 8.47 6.35 14.51
N ARG A 70 9.34 6.65 13.55
CA ARG A 70 9.32 5.99 12.23
C ARG A 70 9.63 4.51 12.44
N THR A 71 8.62 3.75 12.85
CA THR A 71 8.67 2.30 12.76
C THR A 71 8.76 1.95 11.28
N ASN A 72 9.48 0.89 11.01
CA ASN A 72 9.74 0.26 9.72
C ASN A 72 8.49 -0.17 8.91
N ASN A 73 7.31 0.41 9.19
CA ASN A 73 6.01 0.05 8.64
C ASN A 73 5.66 0.90 7.41
N ASP A 74 6.67 1.26 6.61
CA ASP A 74 6.37 1.81 5.30
C ASP A 74 5.77 0.68 4.46
N VAL A 75 4.58 0.93 3.92
CA VAL A 75 3.90 -0.03 3.09
C VAL A 75 4.78 -0.18 1.83
N GLU A 76 5.34 -1.38 1.67
CA GLU A 76 6.32 -1.74 0.65
C GLU A 76 7.72 -1.09 0.75
N GLY A 77 8.06 -0.50 1.89
CA GLY A 77 9.34 0.20 2.10
C GLY A 77 10.13 -0.29 3.32
N ASN A 78 10.19 -1.61 3.53
CA ASN A 78 11.32 -2.33 4.15
C ASN A 78 10.96 -3.77 4.53
N LEU A 79 9.72 -4.06 4.92
CA LEU A 79 9.36 -5.43 5.35
C LEU A 79 9.17 -6.39 4.18
N ILE A 80 8.78 -5.92 2.99
CA ILE A 80 8.60 -6.80 1.82
C ILE A 80 9.94 -7.37 1.33
N PHE A 81 11.05 -6.63 1.40
CA PHE A 81 12.36 -7.20 1.11
C PHE A 81 12.72 -8.31 2.09
N TYR A 82 12.54 -8.10 3.40
CA TYR A 82 12.87 -9.14 4.38
C TYR A 82 11.88 -10.29 4.40
N PHE A 83 10.58 -10.07 4.17
CA PHE A 83 9.56 -11.14 4.16
C PHE A 83 9.60 -11.94 2.86
N ILE A 84 9.81 -11.31 1.69
CA ILE A 84 10.02 -12.04 0.44
C ILE A 84 11.36 -12.78 0.49
N LEU A 85 12.43 -12.19 1.04
CA LEU A 85 13.70 -12.90 1.24
C LEU A 85 13.54 -14.06 2.24
N LEU A 86 12.77 -13.90 3.33
CA LEU A 86 12.50 -14.97 4.30
C LEU A 86 11.64 -16.07 3.69
N ILE A 87 10.63 -15.74 2.86
CA ILE A 87 9.81 -16.73 2.15
C ILE A 87 10.65 -17.43 1.08
N ILE A 88 11.47 -16.73 0.30
CA ILE A 88 12.39 -17.33 -0.68
C ILE A 88 13.39 -18.25 0.02
N VAL A 89 14.01 -17.83 1.12
CA VAL A 89 14.98 -18.64 1.88
C VAL A 89 14.28 -19.83 2.55
N VAL A 90 13.12 -19.67 3.17
CA VAL A 90 12.44 -20.77 3.88
C VAL A 90 11.75 -21.75 2.91
N VAL A 91 11.25 -21.27 1.77
CA VAL A 91 10.55 -22.13 0.79
C VAL A 91 11.51 -22.80 -0.17
N ILE A 92 12.56 -22.13 -0.66
CA ILE A 92 13.51 -22.73 -1.62
C ILE A 92 14.50 -23.68 -0.92
N TRP A 93 14.95 -23.38 0.30
CA TRP A 93 15.92 -24.24 1.00
C TRP A 93 15.30 -25.47 1.67
N ARG A 94 13.97 -25.52 1.81
CA ARG A 94 13.26 -26.71 2.31
C ARG A 94 13.22 -27.85 1.28
N ASP A 95 13.45 -27.57 0.00
CA ASP A 95 13.44 -28.56 -1.07
C ASP A 95 14.87 -28.95 -1.54
N VAL A 96 15.92 -28.51 -0.82
CA VAL A 96 17.34 -28.81 -1.13
C VAL A 96 18.07 -29.50 0.04
N ALA A 97 17.33 -30.03 1.03
CA ALA A 97 17.86 -30.84 2.13
C ALA A 97 17.22 -32.23 2.16
#